data_AF-A0A842KXV2-F1
#
_entry.id   AF-A0A842KXV2-F1
#
_cell.length_a   1.000
_cell.length_b   1.000
_cell.length_c   1.000
_cell.angle_alpha   90.00
_cell.angle_beta   90.00
_cell.angle_gamma   90.00
#
_symmetry.space_group_name_H-M   'P 1'
#
loop_
_entity.id
_entity.type
_entity.pdbx_description
1 polymer ?
#
loop_
_entity_poly.entity_id
_entity_poly.type
_entity_poly.pdbx_seq_one_letter_code
_entity_poly.pdbx_strand_id
1 'polypeptide(L)' 'MKGTSSFGMKGKRPRTHIICRRCGKPSFHVRKKRCASCGFGYSKKLRK' A
#
# COMPACT_ATOMS: atom_id res chain seq x y z
N MET A 1 -10.42 23.46 10.13
CA MET A 1 -9.80 22.15 10.44
C MET A 1 -10.78 21.03 10.06
N LYS A 2 -10.39 20.01 9.29
CA LYS A 2 -11.31 18.90 8.94
C LYS A 2 -11.51 18.01 10.18
N GLY A 3 -12.76 17.91 10.64
CA GLY A 3 -13.13 17.15 11.85
C GLY A 3 -13.36 15.66 11.61
N THR A 4 -13.88 14.99 12.63
CA THR A 4 -14.10 13.54 12.69
C THR A 4 -15.02 12.99 11.59
N SER A 5 -15.96 13.80 11.11
CA SER A 5 -16.86 13.46 10.00
C SER A 5 -16.13 12.99 8.73
N SER A 6 -14.91 13.47 8.50
CA SER A 6 -14.09 13.07 7.33
C SER A 6 -13.48 11.67 7.47
N PHE A 7 -13.31 11.12 8.69
CA PHE A 7 -12.69 9.81 8.89
C PHE A 7 -13.64 8.64 8.57
N GLY A 8 -14.97 8.85 8.62
CA GLY A 8 -15.96 7.84 8.27
C GLY A 8 -15.85 7.33 6.83
N MET A 9 -15.33 8.16 5.92
CA MET A 9 -15.09 7.75 4.53
C MET A 9 -13.85 6.87 4.35
N LYS A 10 -12.91 6.86 5.30
CA LYS A 10 -11.64 6.12 5.17
C LYS A 10 -11.84 4.61 5.39
N GLY A 11 -12.72 4.22 6.31
CA GLY A 11 -13.04 2.80 6.58
C GLY A 11 -13.85 2.12 5.48
N LYS A 12 -14.66 2.89 4.72
CA LYS A 12 -15.48 2.38 3.61
C LYS A 12 -14.70 2.11 2.32
N ARG A 13 -13.46 2.60 2.21
CA ARG A 13 -12.65 2.46 0.99
C ARG A 13 -11.90 1.12 0.99
N PRO A 14 -11.77 0.46 -0.17
CA PRO A 14 -10.97 -0.74 -0.27
C PRO A 14 -9.51 -0.42 0.09
N ARG A 15 -8.86 -1.36 0.80
CA ARG A 15 -7.46 -1.22 1.19
C ARG A 15 -6.58 -1.13 -0.06
N THR A 16 -5.70 -0.13 -0.09
CA THR A 16 -4.77 0.08 -1.21
C THR A 16 -3.55 -0.82 -1.13
N HIS A 17 -3.15 -1.21 0.07
CA HIS A 17 -1.98 -2.05 0.34
C HIS A 17 -2.38 -3.46 0.77
N ILE A 18 -1.76 -4.46 0.14
CA ILE A 18 -1.87 -5.88 0.47
C ILE A 18 -0.48 -6.46 0.80
N ILE A 19 -0.45 -7.72 1.20
CA ILE A 19 0.80 -8.45 1.44
C ILE A 19 1.62 -8.55 0.15
N CYS A 20 2.88 -8.14 0.23
CA CYS A 20 3.82 -8.23 -0.87
C CYS A 20 4.33 -9.67 -1.01
N ARG A 21 4.14 -10.27 -2.20
CA ARG A 21 4.61 -11.63 -2.50
C ARG A 21 6.13 -11.80 -2.42
N ARG A 22 6.92 -10.71 -2.49
CA ARG A 22 8.39 -10.78 -2.40
C ARG A 22 8.91 -10.69 -0.96
N CYS A 23 8.37 -9.78 -0.15
CA CYS A 23 8.93 -9.47 1.18
C CYS A 23 7.99 -9.72 2.35
N GLY A 24 6.77 -10.21 2.13
CA GLY A 24 5.79 -10.51 3.18
C GLY A 24 5.17 -9.29 3.87
N LYS A 25 5.68 -8.08 3.66
CA LYS A 25 5.15 -6.86 4.29
C LYS A 25 3.82 -6.41 3.65
N PRO A 26 2.85 -5.88 4.42
CA PRO A 26 1.59 -5.33 3.91
C PRO A 26 1.79 -3.96 3.24
N SER A 27 2.58 -3.96 2.18
CA SER A 27 3.08 -2.73 1.53
C SER A 27 3.06 -2.82 0.01
N PHE A 28 2.40 -3.84 -0.55
CA PHE A 28 2.17 -3.92 -1.99
C PHE A 28 0.95 -3.12 -2.39
N HIS A 29 1.14 -2.07 -3.17
CA HIS A 29 0.06 -1.22 -3.64
C HIS A 29 -0.62 -1.83 -4.85
N VAL A 30 -1.89 -2.23 -4.71
CA VAL A 30 -2.64 -2.96 -5.75
C VAL A 30 -2.80 -2.12 -7.02
N ARG A 31 -3.29 -0.88 -6.89
CA ARG A 31 -3.51 0.01 -8.04
C ARG A 31 -2.23 0.37 -8.80
N LYS A 32 -1.12 0.59 -8.08
CA LYS A 32 0.19 0.96 -8.67
C LYS A 32 1.07 -0.25 -9.00
N LYS A 33 0.60 -1.46 -8.69
CA LYS A 33 1.32 -2.75 -8.84
C LYS A 33 2.76 -2.71 -8.33
N ARG A 34 3.03 -1.98 -7.24
CA ARG A 34 4.39 -1.79 -6.69
C ARG A 34 4.43 -1.89 -5.18
N CYS A 35 5.47 -2.49 -4.63
CA CYS A 35 5.72 -2.53 -3.19
C CYS A 35 6.52 -1.32 -2.73
N ALA A 36 5.98 -0.61 -1.74
CA ALA A 36 6.64 0.55 -1.14
C ALA A 36 7.89 0.17 -0.33
N SER A 37 7.90 -1.03 0.28
CA SER A 37 9.03 -1.48 1.10
C SER A 37 10.19 -2.01 0.26
N CYS A 38 9.95 -3.05 -0.55
CA CYS A 38 11.04 -3.76 -1.24
C CYS A 38 11.20 -3.38 -2.71
N GLY A 39 10.35 -2.50 -3.26
CA GLY A 39 10.39 -2.11 -4.67
C GLY A 39 9.84 -3.16 -5.64
N PHE A 40 9.28 -4.28 -5.16
CA PHE A 40 8.68 -5.32 -6.02
C PHE A 40 7.62 -4.75 -6.97
N GLY A 41 7.73 -5.03 -8.27
CA GLY A 41 6.88 -4.49 -9.33
C GLY A 41 7.41 -3.21 -10.00
N TYR A 42 8.36 -2.52 -9.36
CA TYR A 42 9.06 -1.36 -9.96
C TYR A 42 10.53 -1.67 -10.27
N SER A 43 11.21 -2.42 -9.39
CA SER A 43 12.61 -2.83 -9.58
C SER A 43 12.80 -4.32 -9.35
N LYS A 44 13.74 -4.90 -10.10
CA LYS A 44 14.21 -6.26 -9.89
C LYS A 44 15.04 -6.37 -8.62
N LYS A 45 15.78 -5.31 -8.25
CA LYS A 45 16.58 -5.25 -7.02
C LYS A 45 15.70 -4.93 -5.81
N LEU A 46 16.13 -5.39 -4.64
CA LEU A 46 15.53 -4.97 -3.37
C LEU A 46 15.84 -3.49 -3.13
N ARG A 47 14.80 -2.73 -2.78
CA ARG A 47 14.95 -1.39 -2.25
C ARG A 47 15.56 -1.52 -0.84
N LYS A 48 16.79 -1.03 -0.68
CA LYS A 48 17.41 -0.76 0.62
C LYS A 48 16.82 0.53 1.18
#